data_AF-A0A1F1FVL5-F1
#
_entry.id   AF-A0A1F1FVL5-F1
#
_cell.length_a   1.000
_cell.length_b   1.000
_cell.length_c   1.000
_cell.angle_alpha   90.00
_cell.angle_beta   90.00
_cell.angle_gamma   90.00
#
_symmetry.space_group_name_H-M   'P 1'
#
loop_
_entity.id
_entity.type
_entity.pdbx_description
1 polymer ?
#
loop_
_entity_poly.entity_id
_entity_poly.type
_entity_poly.pdbx_seq_one_letter_code
_entity_poly.pdbx_strand_id
1 'polypeptide(L)'
;MSKDTVELTRIDGHTDTIPWKAHPILIGIRQGYAIIILESHHGLRYPISYLPMSMRQLERLLNNFSTDGQLRAKLSGPEALSTVLAVLEPTEEERTDGSWTWYSI
;
A
#
# COMPACT_ATOMS: atom_id res chain seq x y z
N MET A 1 10.62 1.18 10.05
CA MET A 1 9.45 1.95 9.57
C MET A 1 8.62 2.37 10.78
N SER A 2 7.79 3.41 10.65
CA SER A 2 6.80 3.73 11.69
C SER A 2 5.69 2.67 11.68
N LYS A 3 5.18 2.28 12.85
CA LYS A 3 3.98 1.44 12.94
C LYS A 3 2.69 2.20 12.64
N ASP A 4 2.73 3.53 12.52
CA ASP A 4 1.53 4.34 12.34
C ASP A 4 1.37 4.84 10.90
N THR A 5 2.45 4.83 10.11
CA THR A 5 2.50 5.36 8.73
C THR A 5 3.44 4.57 7.82
N VAL A 6 3.23 4.63 6.50
CA VAL A 6 4.30 4.45 5.49
C VAL A 6 4.71 5.78 4.93
N GLU A 7 6.00 5.88 4.65
CA GLU A 7 6.59 6.98 3.90
C GLU A 7 6.98 6.44 2.52
N LEU A 8 6.51 7.12 1.48
CA LEU A 8 6.87 6.85 0.10
C LEU A 8 7.74 8.02 -0.40
N THR A 9 9.05 7.82 -0.38
CA THR A 9 10.01 8.82 -0.87
C THR A 9 10.33 8.58 -2.33
N ARG A 10 10.12 9.61 -3.15
CA ARG A 10 10.41 9.62 -4.58
C ARG A 10 11.89 9.94 -4.82
N ILE A 11 12.37 9.67 -6.03
CA ILE A 11 13.76 9.95 -6.42
C ILE A 11 14.07 11.45 -6.51
N ASP A 12 13.05 12.29 -6.63
CA ASP A 12 13.17 13.76 -6.59
C ASP A 12 13.26 14.32 -5.16
N GLY A 13 13.21 13.46 -4.15
CA GLY A 13 13.28 13.82 -2.73
C GLY A 13 11.93 14.16 -2.09
N HIS A 14 10.82 14.18 -2.85
CA HIS A 14 9.49 14.38 -2.28
C HIS A 14 9.01 13.14 -1.54
N THR A 15 8.51 13.33 -0.33
CA THR A 15 8.00 12.24 0.53
C THR A 15 6.51 12.43 0.78
N ASP A 16 5.74 11.40 0.44
CA ASP A 16 4.32 11.30 0.80
C ASP A 16 4.17 10.34 1.98
N THR A 17 3.32 10.70 2.95
CA THR A 17 3.02 9.85 4.11
C THR A 17 1.59 9.34 4.04
N ILE A 18 1.42 8.03 4.21
CA ILE A 18 0.10 7.38 4.27
C ILE A 18 -0.11 6.83 5.68
N PRO A 19 -1.07 7.36 6.46
CA PRO A 19 -1.37 6.87 7.79
C PRO A 19 -2.24 5.61 7.74
N TRP A 20 -1.78 4.53 8.37
CA TRP A 20 -2.50 3.25 8.41
C TRP A 20 -3.85 3.35 9.10
N LYS A 21 -3.93 4.14 10.16
CA LYS A 21 -5.15 4.33 10.96
C LYS A 21 -6.24 5.11 10.23
N ALA A 22 -5.94 5.73 9.09
CA ALA A 22 -6.93 6.41 8.27
C ALA A 22 -7.52 5.49 7.18
N HIS A 23 -7.28 4.18 7.29
CA HIS A 23 -7.76 3.14 6.38
C HIS A 23 -7.56 3.50 4.90
N PRO A 24 -6.29 3.64 4.45
CA PRO A 24 -5.99 3.90 3.06
C PRO A 24 -6.51 2.78 2.16
N ILE A 25 -7.29 3.14 1.14
CA ILE A 25 -7.83 2.22 0.14
C ILE A 25 -7.33 2.64 -1.24
N LEU A 26 -6.71 1.71 -1.98
CA LEU A 26 -6.36 1.91 -3.38
C LEU A 26 -7.60 1.72 -4.25
N ILE A 27 -8.08 2.78 -4.91
CA ILE A 27 -9.29 2.71 -5.76
C ILE A 27 -8.97 2.60 -7.26
N GLY A 28 -7.68 2.54 -7.61
CA GLY A 28 -7.21 2.30 -8.97
C GLY A 28 -6.22 3.34 -9.47
N ILE A 29 -6.03 3.35 -10.80
CA ILE A 29 -5.11 4.24 -11.49
C ILE A 29 -5.89 5.28 -12.30
N ARG A 30 -5.52 6.55 -12.21
CA ARG A 30 -6.01 7.62 -13.07
C ARG A 30 -4.86 8.50 -13.54
N GLN A 31 -4.73 8.70 -14.85
CA GLN A 31 -3.72 9.60 -15.46
C GLN A 31 -2.27 9.33 -15.00
N GLY A 32 -1.90 8.06 -14.76
CA GLY A 32 -0.55 7.70 -14.29
C GLY A 32 -0.36 7.83 -12.77
N TYR A 33 -1.42 8.05 -12.01
CA TYR A 33 -1.39 8.10 -10.54
C TYR A 33 -2.19 6.95 -9.94
N ALA A 34 -1.61 6.31 -8.92
CA ALA A 34 -2.37 5.53 -7.96
C ALA A 34 -3.21 6.47 -7.12
N ILE A 35 -4.52 6.21 -7.05
CA ILE A 35 -5.46 7.01 -6.29
C ILE A 35 -5.78 6.25 -5.00
N ILE A 36 -5.35 6.83 -3.87
CA ILE A 36 -5.53 6.24 -2.55
C ILE A 36 -6.47 7.16 -1.77
N ILE A 37 -7.59 6.65 -1.29
CA ILE A 37 -8.52 7.41 -0.45
C ILE A 37 -8.27 7.08 1.01
N LEU A 38 -8.43 8.08 1.87
CA LEU A 38 -8.44 7.92 3.32
C LEU A 38 -9.87 8.10 3.84
N GLU A 39 -10.17 7.62 5.04
CA GLU A 39 -11.47 7.83 5.71
C GLU A 39 -11.85 9.32 5.84
N SER A 40 -10.87 10.22 5.93
CA SER A 40 -11.10 11.67 5.95
C SER A 40 -11.55 12.25 4.61
N HIS A 41 -11.78 11.42 3.58
CA HIS A 41 -12.08 11.78 2.20
C HIS A 41 -10.99 12.62 1.49
N HIS A 42 -9.82 12.79 2.11
CA HIS A 42 -8.65 13.31 1.43
C HIS A 42 -8.01 12.19 0.59
N GLY A 43 -8.05 12.35 -0.72
CA GLY A 43 -7.41 11.43 -1.67
C GLY A 43 -5.95 11.80 -1.89
N LEU A 44 -5.05 10.84 -1.67
CA LEU A 44 -3.64 10.92 -2.06
C LEU A 44 -3.48 10.45 -3.51
N ARG A 45 -2.67 11.17 -4.28
CA ARG A 45 -2.31 10.81 -5.66
C ARG A 45 -0.81 10.54 -5.70
N TYR A 46 -0.44 9.29 -5.94
CA TYR A 46 0.96 8.89 -6.01
C TYR A 46 1.35 8.48 -7.43
N PRO A 47 2.39 9.07 -8.05
CA PRO A 47 2.77 8.71 -9.41
C PRO A 47 3.25 7.26 -9.48
N ILE A 48 2.66 6.45 -10.36
CA ILE A 48 2.97 5.02 -10.44
C ILE A 48 4.40 4.75 -10.93
N SER A 49 5.00 5.70 -11.64
CA SER A 49 6.39 5.63 -12.10
C SER A 49 7.42 5.53 -10.97
N TYR A 50 7.03 5.93 -9.75
CA TYR A 50 7.89 5.84 -8.56
C TYR A 50 7.57 4.65 -7.67
N LEU A 51 6.60 3.79 -8.04
CA LEU A 51 6.26 2.59 -7.27
C LEU A 51 7.02 1.38 -7.82
N PRO A 52 7.98 0.82 -7.07
CA PRO A 52 8.72 -0.38 -7.49
C PRO A 52 7.93 -1.67 -7.21
N MET A 53 6.61 -1.65 -7.34
CA MET A 53 5.72 -2.77 -6.99
C MET A 53 4.43 -2.74 -7.82
N SER A 54 3.78 -3.89 -7.96
CA SER A 54 2.49 -3.97 -8.65
C SER A 54 1.38 -3.28 -7.83
N MET A 55 0.28 -2.90 -8.50
CA MET A 55 -0.86 -2.32 -7.78
C MET A 55 -1.51 -3.30 -6.81
N ARG A 56 -1.50 -4.60 -7.13
CA ARG A 56 -2.02 -5.64 -6.25
C ARG A 56 -1.16 -5.78 -4.99
N GLN A 57 0.16 -5.70 -5.15
CA GLN A 57 1.09 -5.65 -4.02
C GLN A 57 0.85 -4.41 -3.15
N LEU A 58 0.64 -3.24 -3.78
CA LEU A 58 0.36 -2.01 -3.05
C LEU A 58 -0.96 -2.12 -2.28
N GLU A 59 -2.03 -2.58 -2.93
CA GLU A 59 -3.33 -2.79 -2.29
C GLU A 59 -3.24 -3.75 -1.10
N ARG A 60 -2.56 -4.89 -1.24
CA ARG A 60 -2.35 -5.82 -0.12
C ARG A 60 -1.62 -5.18 1.03
N LEU A 61 -0.58 -4.40 0.75
CA LEU A 61 0.17 -3.68 1.77
C LEU A 61 -0.74 -2.72 2.53
N LEU A 62 -1.51 -1.89 1.81
CA LEU A 62 -2.47 -0.97 2.42
C LEU A 62 -3.52 -1.72 3.26
N ASN A 63 -4.15 -2.76 2.70
CA ASN A 63 -5.23 -3.49 3.36
C ASN A 63 -4.78 -4.26 4.61
N ASN A 64 -3.67 -5.01 4.53
CA ASN A 64 -3.19 -5.82 5.65
C ASN A 64 -2.76 -4.94 6.83
N PHE A 65 -1.97 -3.89 6.58
CA PHE A 65 -1.50 -3.03 7.66
C PHE A 65 -2.56 -2.06 8.18
N SER A 66 -3.63 -1.78 7.43
CA SER A 66 -4.76 -1.00 7.94
C SER A 66 -5.64 -1.84 8.88
N THR A 67 -5.95 -3.08 8.50
CA THR A 67 -6.91 -3.93 9.22
C THR A 67 -6.28 -4.75 10.35
N ASP A 68 -5.03 -5.19 10.22
CA ASP A 68 -4.35 -6.02 11.23
C ASP A 68 -3.40 -5.18 12.12
N GLY A 69 -3.87 -4.85 13.31
CA GLY A 69 -3.08 -4.12 14.31
C GLY A 69 -1.88 -4.90 14.88
N GLN A 70 -1.93 -6.23 14.92
CA GLN A 70 -0.81 -7.06 15.38
C GLN A 70 0.30 -7.10 14.33
N LEU A 71 -0.08 -7.27 13.06
CA LEU A 71 0.84 -7.20 11.93
C LEU A 71 1.50 -5.81 11.86
N ARG A 72 0.70 -4.75 12.02
CA ARG A 72 1.18 -3.37 12.06
C ARG A 72 2.14 -3.10 13.22
N ALA A 73 1.94 -3.70 14.39
CA ALA A 73 2.85 -3.54 15.53
C ALA A 73 4.27 -4.06 15.22
N LYS A 74 4.40 -5.08 14.35
CA LYS A 74 5.71 -5.64 13.95
C LYS A 74 6.56 -4.67 13.12
N LEU A 75 5.96 -3.64 12.50
CA LEU A 75 6.69 -2.66 11.67
C LEU A 75 7.71 -1.82 12.43
N SER A 76 7.56 -1.71 13.75
CA SER A 76 8.53 -1.05 14.64
C SER A 76 9.55 -2.02 15.26
N GLY A 77 9.46 -3.31 14.96
CA GLY A 77 10.33 -4.36 15.51
C GLY A 77 11.37 -4.90 14.51
N PRO A 78 12.21 -5.84 14.96
CA PRO A 78 13.22 -6.47 14.10
C PRO A 78 12.61 -7.30 12.95
N GLU A 79 11.37 -7.77 13.09
CA GLU A 79 10.64 -8.51 12.06
C GLU A 79 9.95 -7.62 11.02
N ALA A 80 10.16 -6.30 11.06
CA ALA A 80 9.46 -5.35 10.17
C ALA A 80 9.65 -5.70 8.68
N LEU A 81 10.89 -5.94 8.26
CA LEU A 81 11.20 -6.24 6.86
C LEU A 81 10.59 -7.58 6.42
N SER A 82 10.77 -8.64 7.21
CA SER A 82 10.22 -9.96 6.87
C SER A 82 8.69 -9.95 6.84
N THR A 83 8.07 -9.18 7.73
CA THR A 83 6.62 -8.97 7.74
C THR A 83 6.13 -8.29 6.47
N VAL A 84 6.81 -7.22 6.02
CA VAL A 84 6.46 -6.54 4.77
C VAL A 84 6.66 -7.47 3.58
N LEU A 85 7.79 -8.17 3.49
CA LEU A 85 8.05 -9.10 2.39
C LEU A 85 7.00 -10.21 2.31
N ALA A 86 6.59 -10.77 3.46
CA ALA A 86 5.53 -11.78 3.50
C ALA A 86 4.17 -11.25 2.98
N VAL A 87 3.83 -9.99 3.23
CA VAL A 87 2.61 -9.36 2.68
C VAL A 87 2.72 -9.14 1.17
N LEU A 88 3.94 -8.86 0.69
CA LEU A 88 4.23 -8.58 -0.72
C LEU A 88 4.47 -9.83 -1.58
N GLU A 89 4.56 -11.01 -0.97
CA GLU A 89 4.64 -12.28 -1.68
C GLU A 89 3.47 -12.39 -2.67
N PRO A 90 3.73 -12.69 -3.96
CA PRO A 90 2.67 -12.85 -4.94
C PRO A 90 1.75 -14.02 -4.61
N THR A 91 0.44 -13.80 -4.65
CA THR A 91 -0.55 -14.88 -4.53
C THR A 91 -0.57 -15.75 -5.79
N GLU A 92 -1.18 -16.94 -5.73
CA GLU A 92 -1.24 -17.84 -6.88
C GLU A 92 -2.01 -17.21 -8.07
N GLU A 93 -3.05 -16.42 -7.77
CA GLU A 93 -3.80 -15.65 -8.77
C GLU A 93 -2.95 -14.56 -9.45
N GLU A 94 -1.94 -14.03 -8.75
CA GLU A 94 -0.97 -13.09 -9.33
C GLU A 94 0.08 -13.78 -10.18
N ARG A 95 0.46 -15.00 -9.81
CA ARG A 95 1.42 -15.81 -10.58
C ARG A 95 0.83 -16.35 -11.88
N THR A 96 -0.48 -16.55 -11.91
CA THR A 96 -1.23 -17.08 -13.07
C THR A 96 -1.82 -16.00 -13.96
N ASP A 97 -1.52 -14.71 -13.71
CA ASP A 97 -2.11 -13.55 -14.40
C ASP A 97 -3.65 -13.59 -14.46
N GLY A 98 -4.27 -14.08 -13.38
CA GLY A 98 -5.72 -14.16 -13.27
C GLY A 98 -6.38 -12.78 -13.40
N SER A 99 -7.59 -12.72 -13.96
CA SER A 99 -8.34 -11.47 -14.13
C SER A 99 -8.57 -10.75 -12.80
N TRP A 100 -8.39 -9.43 -12.79
CA TRP A 100 -8.59 -8.58 -11.62
C TRP A 100 -9.73 -7.59 -11.82
N THR A 101 -10.70 -7.60 -10.91
CA THR A 101 -11.74 -6.57 -10.82
C THR A 101 -11.43 -5.67 -9.64
N TRP A 102 -11.23 -4.38 -9.92
CA TRP A 102 -11.24 -3.36 -8.87
C TRP A 102 -12.60 -3.40 -8.18
N TYR A 103 -12.64 -3.76 -6.89
CA TYR A 103 -13.83 -3.56 -6.08
C TYR A 103 -14.04 -2.05 -5.96
N SER A 104 -14.84 -1.51 -6.88
CA SER A 104 -15.31 -0.13 -6.81
C SER A 104 -16.29 -0.07 -5.65
N ILE A 105 -15.89 0.58 -4.57
CA ILE A 105 -16.79 0.95 -3.47
C ILE A 105 -17.55 2.22 -3.90
#